data_AF-A0A7V9V5G7-F1
#
_entry.id   AF-A0A7V9V5G7-F1
#
_cell.length_a   1.000
_cell.length_b   1.000
_cell.length_c   1.000
_cell.angle_alpha   90.00
_cell.angle_beta   90.00
_cell.angle_gamma   90.00
#
_symmetry.space_group_name_H-M   'P 1'
#
loop_
_entity.id
_entity.type
_entity.pdbx_description
1 polymer ?
#
loop_
_entity_poly.entity_id
_entity_poly.type
_entity_poly.pdbx_seq_one_letter_code
_entity_poly.pdbx_strand_id
1 'polypeptide(L)'
;MYHHVKKLMYTVNIGDPDPRFGRMLLEQFGGANGELAAAMQYSIQGINCDDPGLKDLLMDIGTEELSHLEVIGTLTRMHLKPTKKDRDAADVDPLVAIAGGGGVNLYNSAGNAWTADYLKITGELDVDLRSNIAAEARAKIVYERLIDFCDDPGSKDALQFLMTREITHMKAFMLALDSLGKPPLSVGLIPPTPGLVDQYFNDSTGEGEHGAVDMTGPWNDEKAFERVDNPAFEPQLMKVDGPNGATASKGQKRPAAAK
;
A
#
# COMPACT_ATOMS: atom_id res chain seq x y z
N MET A 1 23.39 -10.24 11.15
CA MET A 1 23.20 -10.80 12.51
C MET A 1 22.26 -9.84 13.23
N TYR A 2 21.19 -10.33 13.84
CA TYR A 2 20.28 -9.52 14.66
C TYR A 2 20.66 -9.62 16.14
N HIS A 3 20.41 -8.57 16.90
CA HIS A 3 20.48 -8.60 18.36
C HIS A 3 19.16 -8.01 18.92
N HIS A 4 18.64 -8.64 19.97
CA HIS A 4 17.43 -8.16 20.63
C HIS A 4 17.79 -7.46 21.94
N VAL A 5 17.22 -6.27 22.13
CA VAL A 5 17.31 -5.52 23.39
C VAL A 5 15.95 -5.59 24.06
N LYS A 6 15.90 -6.02 25.33
CA LYS A 6 14.63 -6.20 26.09
C LYS A 6 13.78 -4.94 26.25
N LYS A 7 14.37 -3.77 26.02
CA LYS A 7 13.70 -2.48 26.15
C LYS A 7 12.99 -2.18 24.84
N LEU A 8 11.67 -1.98 24.90
CA LEU A 8 10.89 -1.52 23.76
C LEU A 8 11.45 -0.20 23.21
N MET A 9 11.41 -0.04 21.89
CA MET A 9 11.82 1.20 21.22
C MET A 9 11.04 2.42 21.70
N TYR A 10 9.75 2.22 21.96
CA TYR A 10 8.87 3.23 22.55
C TYR A 10 8.07 2.65 23.71
N THR A 11 7.69 3.51 24.64
CA THR A 11 6.96 3.08 25.84
C THR A 11 5.55 2.66 25.45
N VAL A 12 5.13 1.47 25.91
CA VAL A 12 3.75 1.00 25.80
C VAL A 12 3.16 0.97 27.19
N ASN A 13 2.10 1.75 27.39
CA ASN A 13 1.33 1.78 28.62
C ASN A 13 -0.15 1.89 28.25
N ILE A 14 -1.01 1.17 28.96
CA ILE A 14 -2.46 1.27 28.79
C ILE A 14 -3.10 1.48 30.16
N GLY A 15 -4.24 2.17 30.21
CA GLY A 15 -5.13 2.19 31.37
C GLY A 15 -5.84 0.85 31.53
N ASP A 16 -7.11 0.80 31.12
CA ASP A 16 -7.89 -0.42 31.13
C ASP A 16 -7.80 -1.17 29.78
N PRO A 17 -7.65 -2.50 29.78
CA PRO A 17 -7.74 -3.29 28.56
C PRO A 17 -9.08 -3.13 27.84
N ASP A 18 -9.01 -3.07 26.51
CA ASP A 18 -10.18 -3.05 25.62
C ASP A 18 -9.99 -4.09 24.52
N PRO A 19 -10.57 -5.30 24.69
CA PRO A 19 -10.46 -6.35 23.68
C PRO A 19 -10.99 -5.99 22.29
N ARG A 20 -11.98 -5.11 22.20
CA ARG A 20 -12.55 -4.69 20.90
C ARG A 20 -11.54 -3.85 20.14
N PHE A 21 -10.90 -2.91 20.83
CA PHE A 21 -9.81 -2.12 20.27
C PHE A 21 -8.58 -2.99 19.98
N GLY A 22 -8.22 -3.89 20.90
CA GLY A 22 -7.12 -4.85 20.71
C GLY A 22 -7.26 -5.65 19.41
N ARG A 23 -8.48 -6.06 19.04
CA ARG A 23 -8.72 -6.74 17.77
C ARG A 23 -8.48 -5.83 16.55
N MET A 24 -8.79 -4.53 16.64
CA MET A 24 -8.52 -3.58 15.56
C MET A 24 -7.02 -3.36 15.35
N LEU A 25 -6.22 -3.34 16.43
CA LEU A 25 -4.76 -3.20 16.36
C LEU A 25 -4.08 -4.32 15.55
N LEU A 26 -4.74 -5.48 15.38
CA LEU A 26 -4.24 -6.55 14.52
C LEU A 26 -4.07 -6.13 13.06
N GLU A 27 -4.75 -5.07 12.59
CA GLU A 27 -4.49 -4.51 11.25
C GLU A 27 -3.06 -3.99 11.10
N GLN A 28 -2.49 -3.37 12.15
CA GLN A 28 -1.10 -2.91 12.13
C GLN A 28 -0.10 -3.99 12.58
N PHE A 29 -0.54 -5.11 13.14
CA PHE A 29 0.35 -6.24 13.41
C PHE A 29 0.42 -7.23 12.24
N GLY A 30 -0.69 -7.90 11.93
CA GLY A 30 -0.79 -8.98 10.93
C GLY A 30 -1.60 -8.63 9.67
N GLY A 31 -2.04 -7.37 9.52
CA GLY A 31 -2.73 -6.89 8.34
C GLY A 31 -1.80 -6.58 7.16
N ALA A 32 -2.38 -6.32 6.00
CA ALA A 32 -1.66 -6.11 4.74
C ALA A 32 -0.81 -4.83 4.71
N ASN A 33 -1.16 -3.84 5.52
CA ASN A 33 -0.43 -2.58 5.67
C ASN A 33 0.21 -2.45 7.06
N GLY A 34 0.37 -3.57 7.77
CA GLY A 34 0.95 -3.58 9.11
C GLY A 34 2.46 -3.75 9.13
N GLU A 35 3.02 -3.63 10.32
CA GLU A 35 4.47 -3.59 10.59
C GLU A 35 5.20 -4.84 10.11
N LEU A 36 4.56 -6.02 10.18
CA LEU A 36 5.18 -7.24 9.68
C LEU A 36 5.37 -7.19 8.16
N ALA A 37 4.42 -6.61 7.42
CA ALA A 37 4.54 -6.47 5.97
C ALA A 37 5.68 -5.50 5.62
N ALA A 38 5.75 -4.35 6.32
CA ALA A 38 6.82 -3.37 6.15
C ALA A 38 8.20 -3.97 6.45
N ALA A 39 8.36 -4.59 7.63
CA ALA A 39 9.61 -5.23 8.05
C ALA A 39 10.13 -6.24 7.03
N MET A 40 9.26 -7.13 6.55
CA MET A 40 9.64 -8.15 5.57
C MET A 40 9.92 -7.56 4.19
N GLN A 41 9.09 -6.62 3.73
CA GLN A 41 9.26 -5.99 2.42
C GLN A 41 10.61 -5.28 2.33
N TYR A 42 10.92 -4.41 3.28
CA TYR A 42 12.13 -3.57 3.21
C TYR A 42 13.40 -4.39 3.41
N SER A 43 13.37 -5.37 4.32
CA SER A 43 14.50 -6.28 4.53
C SER A 43 14.83 -7.08 3.27
N ILE A 44 13.82 -7.63 2.58
CA ILE A 44 14.06 -8.44 1.38
C ILE A 44 14.49 -7.56 0.19
N GLN A 45 13.87 -6.38 0.02
CA GLN A 45 14.33 -5.41 -0.97
C GLN A 45 15.78 -4.98 -0.71
N GLY A 46 16.16 -4.73 0.54
CA GLY A 46 17.53 -4.40 0.93
C GLY A 46 18.53 -5.51 0.64
N ILE A 47 18.13 -6.78 0.82
CA ILE A 47 18.96 -7.94 0.42
C ILE A 47 19.21 -7.93 -1.10
N ASN A 48 18.18 -7.63 -1.89
CA ASN A 48 18.23 -7.60 -3.35
C ASN A 48 18.82 -6.29 -3.93
N CYS A 49 19.13 -5.31 -3.10
CA CYS A 49 19.60 -4.00 -3.54
C CYS A 49 21.12 -4.02 -3.81
N ASP A 50 21.52 -3.67 -5.04
CA ASP A 50 22.92 -3.56 -5.44
C ASP A 50 23.58 -2.24 -5.03
N ASP A 51 22.79 -1.17 -4.85
CA ASP A 51 23.30 0.12 -4.37
C ASP A 51 23.59 0.04 -2.86
N PRO A 52 24.85 0.20 -2.41
CA PRO A 52 25.19 0.02 -1.00
C PRO A 52 24.51 1.03 -0.07
N GLY A 53 24.32 2.28 -0.50
CA GLY A 53 23.73 3.33 0.33
C GLY A 53 22.23 3.15 0.51
N LEU A 54 21.54 2.75 -0.57
CA LEU A 54 20.10 2.49 -0.52
C LEU A 54 19.77 1.15 0.11
N LYS A 55 20.66 0.17 -0.04
CA LYS A 55 20.61 -1.07 0.75
C LYS A 55 20.68 -0.78 2.25
N ASP A 56 21.60 0.08 2.68
CA ASP A 56 21.76 0.47 4.08
C ASP A 56 20.47 1.09 4.62
N LEU A 57 19.88 2.04 3.89
CA LEU A 57 18.58 2.64 4.21
C LEU A 57 17.46 1.59 4.37
N LEU A 58 17.33 0.67 3.41
CA LEU A 58 16.29 -0.35 3.42
C LEU A 58 16.45 -1.33 4.59
N MET A 59 17.69 -1.71 4.90
CA MET A 59 18.00 -2.60 6.02
C MET A 59 17.79 -1.91 7.37
N ASP A 60 18.12 -0.62 7.48
CA ASP A 60 17.88 0.18 8.68
C ASP A 60 16.39 0.30 8.97
N ILE A 61 15.59 0.73 7.99
CA ILE A 61 14.14 0.87 8.17
C ILE A 61 13.51 -0.51 8.40
N GLY A 62 13.85 -1.54 7.60
CA GLY A 62 13.34 -2.89 7.82
C GLY A 62 13.65 -3.46 9.22
N THR A 63 14.77 -3.06 9.82
CA THR A 63 15.12 -3.42 11.19
C THR A 63 14.33 -2.60 12.22
N GLU A 64 14.09 -1.31 11.96
CA GLU A 64 13.22 -0.46 12.77
C GLU A 64 11.79 -1.01 12.81
N GLU A 65 11.25 -1.50 11.69
CA GLU A 65 9.90 -2.07 11.64
C GLU A 65 9.72 -3.32 12.51
N LEU A 66 10.79 -4.08 12.77
CA LEU A 66 10.73 -5.18 13.76
C LEU A 66 10.52 -4.64 15.18
N SER A 67 11.04 -3.45 15.48
CA SER A 67 10.81 -2.78 16.75
C SER A 67 9.38 -2.21 16.82
N HIS A 68 8.87 -1.67 15.72
CA HIS A 68 7.47 -1.24 15.63
C HIS A 68 6.50 -2.41 15.81
N LEU A 69 6.79 -3.54 15.17
CA LEU A 69 6.04 -4.79 15.34
C LEU A 69 6.00 -5.24 16.81
N GLU A 70 7.10 -5.10 17.55
CA GLU A 70 7.14 -5.39 18.99
C GLU A 70 6.31 -4.40 19.82
N VAL A 71 6.34 -3.10 19.49
CA VAL A 71 5.53 -2.06 20.14
C VAL A 71 4.05 -2.31 19.92
N ILE A 72 3.59 -2.43 18.66
CA ILE A 72 2.17 -2.65 18.34
C ILE A 72 1.70 -4.02 18.83
N GLY A 73 2.54 -5.06 18.76
CA GLY A 73 2.24 -6.39 19.26
C GLY A 73 2.09 -6.42 20.78
N THR A 74 2.94 -5.69 21.51
CA THR A 74 2.84 -5.54 22.97
C THR A 74 1.56 -4.80 23.36
N LEU A 75 1.27 -3.67 22.70
CA LEU A 75 0.05 -2.90 22.92
C LEU A 75 -1.20 -3.77 22.70
N THR A 76 -1.25 -4.44 21.55
CA THR A 76 -2.32 -5.38 21.20
C THR A 76 -2.50 -6.48 22.25
N ARG A 77 -1.39 -7.11 22.67
CA ARG A 77 -1.43 -8.15 23.70
C ARG A 77 -1.97 -7.62 25.02
N MET A 78 -1.65 -6.39 25.43
CA MET A 78 -2.15 -5.81 26.68
C MET A 78 -3.67 -5.66 26.65
N HIS A 79 -4.24 -5.19 25.53
CA HIS A 79 -5.70 -5.08 25.35
C HIS A 79 -6.40 -6.45 25.26
N LEU A 80 -5.80 -7.42 24.57
CA LEU A 80 -6.42 -8.74 24.34
C LEU A 80 -6.28 -9.70 25.53
N LYS A 81 -5.34 -9.47 26.45
CA LYS A 81 -5.00 -10.39 27.54
C LYS A 81 -6.19 -10.90 28.37
N PRO A 82 -7.20 -10.08 28.74
CA PRO A 82 -8.33 -10.55 29.53
C PRO A 82 -9.17 -11.63 28.84
N THR A 83 -9.23 -11.61 27.49
CA THR A 83 -10.08 -12.53 26.70
C THR A 83 -9.76 -14.00 26.93
N LYS A 84 -8.51 -14.34 27.32
CA LYS A 84 -8.05 -15.71 27.57
C LYS A 84 -8.93 -16.48 28.56
N LYS A 85 -9.53 -15.78 29.54
CA LYS A 85 -10.33 -16.40 30.62
C LYS A 85 -11.78 -15.95 30.61
N ASP A 86 -12.18 -15.20 29.59
CA ASP A 86 -13.52 -14.64 29.47
C ASP A 86 -14.33 -15.48 28.48
N ARG A 87 -15.45 -16.04 28.96
CA ARG A 87 -16.32 -16.89 28.15
C ARG A 87 -17.05 -16.09 27.08
N ASP A 88 -17.54 -14.90 27.41
CA ASP A 88 -18.30 -14.07 26.48
C ASP A 88 -17.37 -13.56 25.37
N ALA A 89 -16.13 -13.22 25.71
CA ALA A 89 -15.11 -12.88 24.72
C ALA A 89 -14.76 -14.08 23.81
N ALA A 90 -14.70 -15.29 24.37
CA ALA A 90 -14.45 -16.51 23.59
C ALA A 90 -15.60 -16.87 22.64
N ASP A 91 -16.84 -16.55 23.02
CA ASP A 91 -18.00 -16.74 22.15
C ASP A 91 -18.00 -15.73 20.97
N VAL A 92 -17.45 -14.53 21.16
CA VAL A 92 -17.32 -13.49 20.11
C VAL A 92 -16.13 -13.73 19.18
N ASP A 93 -14.96 -14.06 19.75
CA ASP A 93 -13.72 -14.25 19.00
C ASP A 93 -12.91 -15.44 19.55
N PRO A 94 -13.30 -16.68 19.20
CA PRO A 94 -12.60 -17.87 19.67
C PRO A 94 -11.19 -17.98 19.09
N LEU A 95 -10.91 -17.35 17.93
CA LEU A 95 -9.58 -17.33 17.35
C LEU A 95 -8.60 -16.59 18.27
N VAL A 96 -8.98 -15.42 18.79
CA VAL A 96 -8.15 -14.67 19.73
C VAL A 96 -8.15 -15.31 21.12
N ALA A 97 -9.33 -15.61 21.67
CA ALA A 97 -9.46 -16.04 23.07
C ALA A 97 -8.91 -17.46 23.31
N ILE A 98 -9.27 -18.41 22.44
CA ILE A 98 -8.94 -19.84 22.61
C ILE A 98 -7.64 -20.17 21.88
N ALA A 99 -7.60 -20.01 20.56
CA ALA A 99 -6.41 -20.38 19.77
C ALA A 99 -5.22 -19.44 20.06
N GLY A 100 -5.47 -18.15 20.20
CA GLY A 100 -4.45 -17.14 20.51
C GLY A 100 -4.18 -16.94 22.01
N GLY A 101 -4.96 -17.52 22.91
CA GLY A 101 -4.79 -17.34 24.36
C GLY A 101 -4.85 -15.86 24.80
N GLY A 102 -5.69 -15.07 24.13
CA GLY A 102 -5.82 -13.63 24.25
C GLY A 102 -4.60 -12.83 23.77
N GLY A 103 -3.74 -13.44 22.96
CA GLY A 103 -2.53 -12.82 22.43
C GLY A 103 -2.63 -12.43 20.96
N VAL A 104 -1.49 -11.96 20.43
CA VAL A 104 -1.33 -11.72 19.00
C VAL A 104 -1.04 -13.00 18.25
N ASN A 105 -1.50 -13.08 17.02
CA ASN A 105 -1.15 -14.10 16.03
C ASN A 105 -1.03 -13.41 14.67
N LEU A 106 -0.55 -14.13 13.65
CA LEU A 106 -0.38 -13.62 12.29
C LEU A 106 -1.71 -13.60 11.51
N TYR A 107 -2.69 -12.88 12.04
CA TYR A 107 -3.97 -12.62 11.39
C TYR A 107 -4.31 -11.13 11.45
N ASN A 108 -5.10 -10.65 10.50
CA ASN A 108 -5.72 -9.33 10.58
C ASN A 108 -6.96 -9.34 11.49
N SER A 109 -7.65 -8.20 11.64
CA SER A 109 -8.83 -8.08 12.52
C SER A 109 -10.05 -8.90 12.06
N ALA A 110 -10.04 -9.39 10.81
CA ALA A 110 -11.05 -10.29 10.28
C ALA A 110 -10.69 -11.78 10.42
N GLY A 111 -9.50 -12.11 10.95
CA GLY A 111 -9.03 -13.48 11.09
C GLY A 111 -8.39 -14.06 9.81
N ASN A 112 -8.12 -13.24 8.80
CA ASN A 112 -7.39 -13.70 7.61
C ASN A 112 -5.91 -13.83 7.94
N ALA A 113 -5.31 -14.97 7.57
CA ALA A 113 -3.90 -15.22 7.82
C ALA A 113 -3.02 -14.24 7.04
N TRP A 114 -1.96 -13.75 7.67
CA TRP A 114 -0.93 -12.99 7.00
C TRP A 114 -0.33 -13.82 5.86
N THR A 115 -0.14 -13.21 4.70
CA THR A 115 0.39 -13.86 3.50
C THR A 115 1.53 -13.05 2.89
N ALA A 116 2.50 -13.75 2.31
CA ALA A 116 3.58 -13.12 1.55
C ALA A 116 3.06 -12.32 0.34
N ASP A 117 1.82 -12.57 -0.12
CA ASP A 117 1.17 -11.80 -1.20
C ASP A 117 1.00 -10.31 -0.88
N TYR A 118 1.10 -9.92 0.40
CA TYR A 118 1.10 -8.52 0.80
C TYR A 118 2.36 -7.79 0.34
N LEU A 119 3.49 -8.48 0.25
CA LEU A 119 4.77 -7.88 -0.09
C LEU A 119 4.83 -7.47 -1.56
N LYS A 120 5.54 -6.38 -1.84
CA LYS A 120 5.82 -5.86 -3.18
C LYS A 120 7.32 -5.74 -3.34
N ILE A 121 7.91 -6.79 -3.93
CA ILE A 121 9.34 -6.93 -4.13
C ILE A 121 9.54 -7.24 -5.60
N THR A 122 10.13 -6.30 -6.33
CA THR A 122 10.32 -6.42 -7.78
C THR A 122 11.78 -6.61 -8.16
N GLY A 123 12.71 -6.18 -7.32
CA GLY A 123 14.13 -6.10 -7.67
C GLY A 123 14.49 -4.86 -8.50
N GLU A 124 13.50 -4.06 -8.87
CA GLU A 124 13.69 -2.77 -9.54
C GLU A 124 13.59 -1.65 -8.50
N LEU A 125 14.74 -1.08 -8.13
CA LEU A 125 14.87 -0.21 -6.97
C LEU A 125 13.93 1.01 -6.98
N ASP A 126 13.75 1.70 -8.11
CA ASP A 126 12.83 2.85 -8.18
C ASP A 126 11.36 2.43 -8.10
N VAL A 127 11.01 1.22 -8.53
CA VAL A 127 9.66 0.66 -8.41
C VAL A 127 9.40 0.25 -6.96
N ASP A 128 10.36 -0.40 -6.33
CA ASP A 128 10.29 -0.82 -4.93
C ASP A 128 10.19 0.40 -4.00
N LEU A 129 10.98 1.46 -4.21
CA LEU A 129 10.87 2.70 -3.42
C LEU A 129 9.50 3.38 -3.54
N ARG A 130 8.90 3.41 -4.75
CA ARG A 130 7.52 3.93 -4.94
C ARG A 130 6.50 3.09 -4.20
N SER A 131 6.67 1.77 -4.22
CA SER A 131 5.83 0.86 -3.46
C SER A 131 5.95 1.10 -1.95
N ASN A 132 7.16 1.37 -1.44
CA ASN A 132 7.41 1.66 -0.04
C ASN A 132 6.75 2.98 0.39
N ILE A 133 6.90 4.06 -0.41
CA ILE A 133 6.19 5.33 -0.16
C ILE A 133 4.68 5.10 -0.03
N ALA A 134 4.11 4.27 -0.92
CA ALA A 134 2.69 3.94 -0.88
C ALA A 134 2.33 3.03 0.32
N ALA A 135 3.23 2.15 0.76
CA ALA A 135 3.03 1.30 1.93
C ALA A 135 2.96 2.14 3.21
N GLU A 136 3.94 3.02 3.44
CA GLU A 136 3.97 3.96 4.57
C GLU A 136 2.71 4.85 4.61
N ALA A 137 2.24 5.30 3.42
CA ALA A 137 1.02 6.10 3.34
C ALA A 137 -0.24 5.31 3.75
N ARG A 138 -0.30 4.02 3.38
CA ARG A 138 -1.41 3.14 3.77
C ARG A 138 -1.36 2.78 5.25
N ALA A 139 -0.18 2.52 5.81
CA ALA A 139 0.00 2.25 7.23
C ALA A 139 -0.35 3.48 8.09
N LYS A 140 0.16 4.67 7.72
CA LYS A 140 -0.15 5.94 8.39
C LYS A 140 -1.65 6.22 8.52
N ILE A 141 -2.44 5.97 7.47
CA ILE A 141 -3.89 6.24 7.53
C ILE A 141 -4.63 5.19 8.37
N VAL A 142 -4.13 3.96 8.46
CA VAL A 142 -4.66 2.97 9.42
C VAL A 142 -4.37 3.42 10.84
N TYR A 143 -3.16 3.90 11.13
CA TYR A 143 -2.84 4.46 12.45
C TYR A 143 -3.71 5.66 12.82
N GLU A 144 -3.96 6.59 11.89
CA GLU A 144 -4.85 7.72 12.14
C GLU A 144 -6.25 7.26 12.56
N ARG A 145 -6.80 6.27 11.85
CA ARG A 145 -8.11 5.69 12.19
C ARG A 145 -8.07 4.97 13.53
N LEU A 146 -7.01 4.22 13.85
CA LEU A 146 -6.86 3.56 15.15
C LEU A 146 -6.81 4.60 16.29
N ILE A 147 -6.11 5.71 16.10
CA ILE A 147 -6.08 6.81 17.08
C ILE A 147 -7.49 7.40 17.29
N ASP A 148 -8.26 7.60 16.21
CA ASP A 148 -9.64 8.09 16.27
C ASP A 148 -10.58 7.13 17.01
N PHE A 149 -10.37 5.82 16.89
CA PHE A 149 -11.17 4.79 17.59
C PHE A 149 -10.66 4.45 19.00
N CYS A 150 -9.57 5.07 19.45
CA CYS A 150 -8.98 4.82 20.76
C CYS A 150 -9.48 5.85 21.77
N ASP A 151 -9.73 5.44 23.02
CA ASP A 151 -9.98 6.36 24.13
C ASP A 151 -8.81 6.41 25.12
N ASP A 152 -8.00 5.33 25.19
CA ASP A 152 -6.89 5.21 26.12
C ASP A 152 -5.71 6.15 25.76
N PRO A 153 -5.30 7.08 26.65
CA PRO A 153 -4.24 8.05 26.34
C PRO A 153 -2.86 7.41 26.10
N GLY A 154 -2.53 6.34 26.82
CA GLY A 154 -1.23 5.67 26.66
C GLY A 154 -1.12 4.92 25.33
N SER A 155 -2.22 4.30 24.90
CA SER A 155 -2.36 3.71 23.57
C SER A 155 -2.24 4.76 22.48
N LYS A 156 -2.92 5.91 22.63
CA LYS A 156 -2.80 7.04 21.69
C LYS A 156 -1.36 7.54 21.55
N ASP A 157 -0.63 7.65 22.65
CA ASP A 157 0.76 8.09 22.65
C ASP A 157 1.66 7.14 21.85
N ALA A 158 1.55 5.83 22.09
CA ALA A 158 2.28 4.81 21.34
C ALA A 158 1.91 4.80 19.84
N LEU A 159 0.61 4.91 19.51
CA LEU A 159 0.14 4.96 18.12
C LEU A 159 0.57 6.26 17.42
N GLN A 160 0.61 7.39 18.13
CA GLN A 160 1.10 8.65 17.61
C GLN A 160 2.59 8.57 17.28
N PHE A 161 3.40 7.91 18.13
CA PHE A 161 4.80 7.63 17.82
C PHE A 161 4.93 6.84 16.51
N LEU A 162 4.26 5.68 16.41
CA LEU A 162 4.30 4.80 15.23
C LEU A 162 3.87 5.55 13.97
N MET A 163 2.70 6.20 13.99
CA MET A 163 2.19 7.01 12.88
C MET A 163 3.18 8.12 12.44
N THR A 164 3.93 8.70 13.37
CA THR A 164 4.92 9.74 13.07
C THR A 164 6.16 9.14 12.39
N ARG A 165 6.54 7.91 12.75
CA ARG A 165 7.62 7.18 12.10
C ARG A 165 7.28 6.86 10.65
N GLU A 166 6.03 6.51 10.36
CA GLU A 166 5.54 6.30 8.98
C GLU A 166 5.83 7.52 8.07
N ILE A 167 5.54 8.73 8.56
CA ILE A 167 5.83 9.97 7.81
C ILE A 167 7.35 10.15 7.61
N THR A 168 8.15 9.73 8.59
CA THR A 168 9.60 9.85 8.48
C THR A 168 10.17 8.86 7.47
N HIS A 169 9.71 7.61 7.48
CA HIS A 169 10.09 6.60 6.50
C HIS A 169 9.65 6.99 5.10
N MET A 170 8.40 7.46 4.95
CA MET A 170 7.89 8.00 3.69
C MET A 170 8.79 9.11 3.15
N LYS A 171 9.18 10.06 4.01
CA LYS A 171 10.13 11.13 3.63
C LYS A 171 11.48 10.57 3.21
N ALA A 172 12.02 9.58 3.94
CA ALA A 172 13.29 8.96 3.61
C ALA A 172 13.24 8.25 2.25
N PHE A 173 12.19 7.47 1.98
CA PHE A 173 12.00 6.82 0.69
C PHE A 173 11.78 7.81 -0.46
N MET A 174 11.08 8.93 -0.23
CA MET A 174 10.95 10.00 -1.22
C MET A 174 12.30 10.63 -1.56
N LEU A 175 13.13 10.92 -0.56
CA LEU A 175 14.48 11.45 -0.77
C LEU A 175 15.40 10.44 -1.48
N ALA A 176 15.29 9.15 -1.12
CA ALA A 176 15.99 8.07 -1.80
C ALA A 176 15.60 7.99 -3.28
N LEU A 177 14.30 8.03 -3.59
CA LEU A 177 13.78 7.99 -4.96
C LEU A 177 14.27 9.21 -5.77
N ASP A 178 14.21 10.42 -5.19
CA ASP A 178 14.71 11.65 -5.81
C ASP A 178 16.21 11.59 -6.10
N SER A 179 16.99 11.01 -5.18
CA SER A 179 18.45 10.87 -5.31
C SER A 179 18.89 10.03 -6.52
N LEU A 180 18.01 9.19 -7.06
CA LEU A 180 18.29 8.42 -8.28
C LEU A 180 18.40 9.31 -9.52
N GLY A 181 17.91 10.56 -9.48
CA GLY A 181 17.95 11.50 -10.60
C GLY A 181 17.16 11.01 -11.83
N LYS A 182 16.29 10.01 -11.66
CA LYS A 182 15.47 9.47 -12.74
C LYS A 182 14.27 10.38 -13.01
N PRO A 183 13.90 10.62 -14.28
CA PRO A 183 12.65 11.29 -14.59
C PRO A 183 11.45 10.55 -13.96
N PRO A 184 10.43 11.24 -13.42
CA PRO A 184 9.34 10.59 -12.68
C PRO A 184 8.56 9.53 -13.46
N LEU A 185 8.53 9.61 -14.80
CA LEU A 185 7.82 8.68 -15.69
C LEU A 185 8.73 7.59 -16.28
N SER A 186 10.03 7.59 -15.94
CA SER A 186 10.99 6.59 -16.41
C SER A 186 10.96 5.38 -15.48
N VAL A 187 10.36 4.28 -15.94
CA VAL A 187 10.32 2.99 -15.24
C VAL A 187 10.83 1.90 -16.19
N GLY A 188 11.87 1.18 -15.79
CA GLY A 188 12.56 0.23 -16.67
C GLY A 188 13.28 0.90 -17.86
N LEU A 189 13.55 0.13 -18.92
CA LEU A 189 14.37 0.57 -20.06
C LEU A 189 13.58 0.81 -21.36
N ILE A 190 12.38 0.25 -21.48
CA ILE A 190 11.61 0.28 -22.73
C ILE A 190 10.83 1.60 -22.79
N PRO A 191 11.04 2.45 -23.82
CA PRO A 191 10.29 3.69 -23.94
C PRO A 191 8.81 3.41 -24.28
N PRO A 192 7.89 4.29 -23.85
CA PRO A 192 6.49 4.18 -24.23
C PRO A 192 6.30 4.48 -25.72
N THR A 193 5.19 4.00 -26.30
CA THR A 193 4.85 4.27 -27.71
C THR A 193 4.61 5.77 -27.93
N PRO A 194 5.35 6.41 -28.86
CA PRO A 194 5.16 7.84 -29.15
C PRO A 194 3.72 8.17 -29.56
N GLY A 195 3.22 9.33 -29.13
CA GLY A 195 1.84 9.77 -29.39
C GLY A 195 0.81 9.09 -28.49
N LEU A 196 0.88 7.76 -28.30
CA LEU A 196 -0.05 7.05 -27.42
C LEU A 196 0.15 7.43 -25.94
N VAL A 197 1.41 7.65 -25.52
CA VAL A 197 1.74 8.10 -24.15
C VAL A 197 1.10 9.44 -23.79
N ASP A 198 0.76 10.24 -24.78
CA ASP A 198 0.17 11.58 -24.61
C ASP A 198 -1.36 11.54 -24.62
N GLN A 199 -2.00 10.37 -24.82
CA GLN A 199 -3.46 10.27 -24.89
C GLN A 199 -4.09 9.93 -23.53
N TYR A 200 -5.14 10.67 -23.15
CA TYR A 200 -6.02 10.31 -22.04
C TYR A 200 -7.32 9.73 -22.57
N PHE A 201 -7.62 8.49 -22.22
CA PHE A 201 -8.84 7.82 -22.66
C PHE A 201 -9.97 8.08 -21.67
N ASN A 202 -11.02 8.73 -22.15
CA ASN A 202 -12.29 8.81 -21.44
C ASN A 202 -13.18 7.65 -21.87
N ASP A 203 -13.15 6.58 -21.08
CA ASP A 203 -13.86 5.33 -21.37
C ASP A 203 -15.28 5.27 -20.77
N SER A 204 -15.68 6.29 -20.01
CA SER A 204 -17.03 6.40 -19.45
C SER A 204 -17.97 7.10 -20.44
N THR A 205 -19.25 6.67 -20.49
CA THR A 205 -20.26 7.26 -21.37
C THR A 205 -21.51 7.66 -20.60
N GLY A 206 -22.19 8.69 -21.11
CA GLY A 206 -23.53 9.09 -20.66
C GLY A 206 -23.56 9.87 -19.35
N GLU A 207 -24.75 10.01 -18.79
CA GLU A 207 -24.99 10.62 -17.48
C GLU A 207 -25.32 9.52 -16.47
N GLY A 208 -24.65 9.55 -15.32
CA GLY A 208 -24.95 8.62 -14.23
C GLY A 208 -26.33 8.89 -13.62
N GLU A 209 -26.94 7.86 -13.02
CA GLU A 209 -28.27 7.94 -12.38
C GLU A 209 -28.38 9.02 -11.28
N HIS A 210 -27.23 9.49 -10.77
CA HIS A 210 -27.13 10.54 -9.77
C HIS A 210 -26.51 11.84 -10.31
N GLY A 211 -26.59 12.06 -11.63
CA GLY A 211 -26.07 13.27 -12.29
C GLY A 211 -24.55 13.31 -12.44
N ALA A 212 -23.88 12.15 -12.37
CA ALA A 212 -22.46 12.08 -12.67
C ALA A 212 -22.24 12.38 -14.15
N VAL A 213 -21.29 13.25 -14.44
CA VAL A 213 -20.90 13.65 -15.79
C VAL A 213 -19.38 13.56 -15.92
N ASP A 214 -18.89 13.54 -17.16
CA ASP A 214 -17.46 13.57 -17.40
C ASP A 214 -16.83 14.84 -16.85
N MET A 215 -15.73 14.68 -16.11
CA MET A 215 -15.03 15.77 -15.46
C MET A 215 -13.69 16.03 -16.16
N THR A 216 -13.39 17.31 -16.38
CA THR A 216 -12.11 17.77 -16.91
C THR A 216 -11.38 18.58 -15.85
N GLY A 217 -10.10 18.30 -15.66
CA GLY A 217 -9.21 19.03 -14.75
C GLY A 217 -7.74 18.84 -15.13
N PRO A 218 -6.80 19.39 -14.34
CA PRO A 218 -5.37 19.34 -14.67
C PRO A 218 -4.78 17.94 -14.85
N TRP A 219 -5.50 16.90 -14.40
CA TRP A 219 -5.10 15.49 -14.51
C TRP A 219 -5.54 14.82 -15.82
N ASN A 220 -6.37 15.46 -16.65
CA ASN A 220 -6.90 14.89 -17.89
C ASN A 220 -7.32 15.94 -18.94
N ASP A 221 -6.92 17.20 -18.78
CA ASP A 221 -7.23 18.27 -19.73
C ASP A 221 -6.27 18.29 -20.93
N GLU A 222 -6.65 19.06 -21.95
CA GLU A 222 -5.90 19.21 -23.20
C GLU A 222 -4.52 19.89 -23.04
N LYS A 223 -4.20 20.42 -21.85
CA LYS A 223 -2.86 20.96 -21.58
C LYS A 223 -1.89 19.87 -21.17
N ALA A 224 -2.41 18.81 -20.54
CA ALA A 224 -1.62 17.67 -20.09
C ALA A 224 -1.67 16.49 -21.06
N PHE A 225 -2.81 16.25 -21.72
CA PHE A 225 -3.05 15.08 -22.56
C PHE A 225 -3.91 15.39 -23.78
N GLU A 226 -3.76 14.61 -24.85
CA GLU A 226 -4.76 14.53 -25.92
C GLU A 226 -5.92 13.64 -25.47
N ARG A 227 -7.07 14.25 -25.17
CA ARG A 227 -8.25 13.48 -24.76
C ARG A 227 -8.85 12.70 -25.94
N VAL A 228 -9.14 11.42 -25.71
CA VAL A 228 -9.87 10.55 -26.64
C VAL A 228 -11.12 10.05 -25.94
N ASP A 229 -12.28 10.53 -26.39
CA ASP A 229 -13.56 10.09 -25.85
C ASP A 229 -13.99 8.79 -26.53
N ASN A 230 -14.44 7.83 -25.72
CA ASN A 230 -15.15 6.63 -26.18
C ASN A 230 -14.36 5.78 -27.20
N PRO A 231 -13.07 5.47 -26.97
CA PRO A 231 -12.22 4.78 -27.94
C PRO A 231 -12.74 3.37 -28.30
N ALA A 232 -13.54 2.74 -27.44
CA ALA A 232 -14.22 1.48 -27.74
C ALA A 232 -15.24 1.59 -28.89
N PHE A 233 -15.86 2.77 -29.05
CA PHE A 233 -16.83 3.06 -30.11
C PHE A 233 -16.17 3.75 -31.31
N GLU A 234 -15.06 4.45 -31.07
CA GLU A 234 -14.32 5.20 -32.09
C GLU A 234 -12.81 4.86 -32.11
N PRO A 235 -12.44 3.61 -32.41
CA PRO A 235 -11.05 3.14 -32.31
C PRO A 235 -10.09 3.88 -33.25
N GLN A 236 -10.61 4.49 -34.31
CA GLN A 236 -9.85 5.34 -35.23
C GLN A 236 -9.28 6.61 -34.59
N LEU A 237 -9.76 7.03 -33.41
CA LEU A 237 -9.25 8.19 -32.69
C LEU A 237 -7.97 7.89 -31.90
N MET A 238 -7.65 6.60 -31.69
CA MET A 238 -6.44 6.20 -30.98
C MET A 238 -5.22 6.29 -31.90
N LYS A 239 -4.12 6.84 -31.39
CA LYS A 239 -2.84 6.93 -32.09
C LYS A 239 -1.99 5.69 -31.77
N VAL A 240 -2.43 4.54 -32.27
CA VAL A 240 -1.80 3.23 -31.98
C VAL A 240 -0.64 2.88 -32.94
N ASP A 241 -0.35 3.73 -33.92
CA ASP A 241 0.70 3.46 -34.90
C ASP A 241 2.08 3.49 -34.24
N GLY A 242 2.65 2.31 -34.00
CA GLY A 242 4.05 2.17 -33.60
C GLY A 242 5.03 2.67 -34.67
N PRO A 243 6.35 2.65 -34.40
CA PRO A 243 7.38 3.25 -35.27
C PRO A 243 7.46 2.70 -36.72
N ASN A 244 6.69 1.65 -37.05
CA ASN A 244 6.55 1.11 -38.41
C ASN A 244 5.11 1.25 -38.91
N GLY A 245 4.56 2.47 -38.93
CA GLY A 245 3.22 2.77 -39.45
C GLY A 245 2.95 2.13 -40.80
N ALA A 246 2.32 0.96 -40.78
CA ALA A 246 1.69 0.33 -41.93
C ALA A 246 0.21 0.67 -41.83
N THR A 247 -0.15 1.74 -42.53
CA THR A 247 -1.52 2.17 -42.81
C THR A 247 -2.47 0.98 -42.93
N ALA A 248 -3.45 0.87 -42.03
CA ALA A 248 -4.61 0.00 -42.25
C ALA A 248 -5.32 0.50 -43.52
N SER A 249 -5.08 -0.20 -44.63
CA SER A 249 -5.52 0.22 -45.95
C SER A 249 -7.04 0.24 -46.04
N LYS A 250 -7.55 1.41 -46.43
CA LYS A 250 -8.77 1.71 -47.20
C LYS A 250 -9.75 0.54 -47.40
N GLY A 251 -10.99 0.79 -46.99
CA GLY A 251 -12.17 -0.04 -47.20
C GLY A 251 -12.21 -0.76 -48.55
N GLN A 252 -12.22 -2.10 -48.47
CA GLN A 252 -12.69 -2.94 -49.55
C GLN A 252 -14.22 -3.00 -49.50
N LYS A 253 -14.86 -2.34 -50.48
CA LYS A 253 -16.27 -2.54 -50.80
C LYS A 253 -16.51 -4.02 -51.12
N ARG A 254 -17.38 -4.67 -50.33
CA ARG A 254 -17.93 -5.99 -50.68
C ARG A 254 -18.79 -5.86 -51.95
N PRO A 255 -18.66 -6.74 -52.96
CA PRO A 255 -19.56 -6.72 -54.10
C PRO A 255 -20.93 -7.27 -53.68
N ALA A 256 -21.98 -6.65 -54.20
CA ALA A 256 -23.36 -7.07 -53.99
C ALA A 256 -23.60 -8.43 -54.66
N ALA A 257 -24.16 -9.38 -53.91
CA ALA A 257 -24.64 -10.64 -54.47
C ALA A 257 -25.92 -10.36 -55.28
N ALA A 258 -25.89 -10.72 -56.56
CA ALA A 258 -27.05 -10.75 -57.42
C ALA A 258 -27.98 -11.93 -57.05
N LYS A 259 -29.27 -11.73 -57.33
CA LYS A 259 -30.44 -12.56 -57.06
C LYS A 259 -30.29 -14.05 -57.36
#